data_AF-Q89JG7-F1
#
_entry.id   AF-Q89JG7-F1
#
_cell.length_a   1.000
_cell.length_b   1.000
_cell.length_c   1.000
_cell.angle_alpha   90.00
_cell.angle_beta   90.00
_cell.angle_gamma   90.00
#
_symmetry.space_group_name_H-M   'P 1'
#
loop_
_entity.id
_entity.type
_entity.pdbx_description
1 polymer ?
#
loop_
_entity_poly.entity_id
_entity_poly.type
_entity_poly.pdbx_seq_one_letter_code
_entity_poly.pdbx_strand_id
1 'polypeptide(L)' 'MADLIVFRCPQTGMNVQTHLEKQQIPEGRSFESFVCPACTRIHFIDLASGQPMNRER' A
#
# COMPACT_ATOMS: atom_id res chain seq x y z
N MET A 1 -8.28 -3.01 -16.12
CA MET A 1 -8.13 -4.04 -15.08
C MET A 1 -7.66 -3.33 -13.83
N ALA A 2 -8.38 -3.50 -12.72
CA ALA A 2 -7.97 -3.03 -11.41
C ALA A 2 -6.81 -3.89 -10.91
N ASP A 3 -5.58 -3.38 -10.96
CA ASP A 3 -4.40 -4.09 -10.45
C ASP A 3 -4.28 -3.81 -8.95
N LEU A 4 -4.64 -4.81 -8.14
CA LEU A 4 -4.64 -4.72 -6.69
C LEU A 4 -3.20 -4.74 -6.16
N ILE A 5 -2.83 -3.71 -5.41
CA ILE A 5 -1.50 -3.61 -4.81
C ILE A 5 -1.38 -4.57 -3.63
N VAL A 6 -0.45 -5.53 -3.69
CA VAL A 6 -0.13 -6.44 -2.59
C VAL A 6 1.15 -5.97 -1.90
N PHE A 7 1.10 -5.71 -0.59
CA PHE A 7 2.27 -5.36 0.21
C PHE A 7 2.45 -6.30 1.38
N ARG A 8 3.68 -6.41 1.87
CA ARG A 8 3.98 -7.17 3.08
C ARG A 8 3.87 -6.27 4.31
N CYS A 9 3.00 -6.63 5.24
CA CYS A 9 2.88 -5.91 6.50
C CYS A 9 4.19 -6.06 7.30
N PRO A 10 4.87 -4.96 7.68
CA PRO A 10 6.12 -5.04 8.43
C PRO A 10 5.92 -5.48 9.89
N GLN A 11 4.69 -5.39 10.42
CA GLN A 11 4.39 -5.76 11.81
C GLN A 11 4.14 -7.26 11.96
N THR A 12 3.40 -7.86 11.03
CA THR A 12 3.01 -9.29 11.10
C THR A 12 3.74 -10.16 10.09
N GLY A 13 4.41 -9.56 9.10
CA GLY A 13 5.07 -10.28 8.02
C GLY A 13 4.11 -10.87 6.97
N MET A 14 2.79 -10.64 7.11
CA MET A 14 1.77 -11.16 6.19
C MET A 14 1.69 -10.34 4.91
N ASN A 15 1.44 -11.01 3.78
CA ASN A 15 1.09 -10.33 2.53
C ASN A 15 -0.37 -9.90 2.59
N VAL A 16 -0.59 -8.61 2.41
CA VAL A 16 -1.89 -7.96 2.50
C VAL A 16 -2.17 -7.35 1.15
N GLN A 17 -3.21 -7.88 0.50
CA GLN A 17 -3.73 -7.29 -0.73
C GLN A 17 -4.59 -6.09 -0.36
N THR A 18 -4.28 -4.97 -0.96
CA THR A 18 -5.09 -3.77 -0.83
C THR A 18 -6.02 -3.65 -2.02
N HIS A 19 -7.18 -3.05 -1.78
CA HIS A 19 -8.14 -2.70 -2.83
C HIS A 19 -7.70 -1.48 -3.65
N LEU A 20 -6.45 -1.06 -3.50
CA LEU A 20 -5.87 0.07 -4.20
C LEU A 20 -5.51 -0.36 -5.62
N GLU A 21 -6.06 0.36 -6.58
CA GLU A 21 -5.66 0.22 -7.98
C GLU A 21 -4.35 0.94 -8.21
N LYS A 22 -3.39 0.27 -8.86
CA LYS A 22 -2.16 0.91 -9.31
C LYS A 22 -2.50 1.99 -10.34
N GLN A 23 -2.53 3.24 -9.91
CA GLN A 23 -2.81 4.37 -10.79
C GLN A 23 -1.48 4.88 -11.38
N GLN A 24 -1.37 4.85 -12.71
CA GLN A 24 -0.28 5.47 -13.46
C GLN A 24 -0.50 6.99 -13.51
N ILE A 25 -0.47 7.66 -12.37
CA ILE A 25 -0.63 9.11 -12.31
C ILE A 25 0.74 9.71 -12.65
N PRO A 26 0.87 10.53 -13.72
CA PRO A 26 2.18 10.91 -14.22
C PRO A 26 2.98 11.84 -13.29
N GLU A 27 2.33 12.60 -12.40
CA GLU A 27 2.97 13.79 -11.80
C GLU A 27 2.60 14.04 -10.31
N GLY A 28 2.19 13.01 -9.58
CA GLY A 28 1.86 13.15 -8.16
C GLY A 28 2.02 11.84 -7.42
N ARG A 29 2.85 11.83 -6.37
CA ARG A 29 2.92 10.70 -5.43
C ARG A 29 1.57 10.59 -4.73
N SER A 30 0.68 9.79 -5.29
CA SER A 30 -0.64 9.53 -4.70
C SER A 30 -0.48 8.45 -3.66
N PHE A 31 -0.48 8.86 -2.39
CA PHE A 31 -0.48 7.95 -1.27
C PHE A 31 -1.90 7.76 -0.77
N GLU A 32 -2.32 6.51 -0.61
CA GLU A 32 -3.59 6.20 0.03
C GLU A 32 -3.36 5.57 1.41
N SER A 33 -4.16 5.98 2.39
CA SER A 33 -4.14 5.39 3.72
C SER A 33 -5.01 4.13 3.74
N PHE A 34 -4.38 2.99 3.95
CA PHE A 34 -5.05 1.70 4.00
C PHE A 34 -4.94 1.07 5.38
N VAL A 35 -6.06 0.62 5.94
CA VAL A 35 -6.09 -0.13 7.20
C VAL A 35 -5.69 -1.57 6.91
N CYS A 36 -4.52 -1.97 7.37
CA CYS A 36 -4.04 -3.33 7.24
C CYS A 36 -4.89 -4.28 8.11
N PRO A 37 -5.62 -5.25 7.53
CA PRO A 37 -6.41 -6.22 8.28
C PRO A 37 -5.54 -7.15 9.14
N ALA A 38 -4.26 -7.32 8.82
CA ALA A 38 -3.38 -8.21 9.57
C ALA A 38 -2.92 -7.62 10.91
N CYS A 39 -2.60 -6.32 10.95
CA CYS A 39 -2.13 -5.64 12.17
C CYS A 39 -3.10 -4.60 12.72
N THR A 40 -4.23 -4.37 12.04
CA THR A 40 -5.24 -3.33 12.34
C THR A 40 -4.67 -1.91 12.42
N ARG A 41 -3.56 -1.64 11.71
CA ARG A 41 -2.93 -0.31 11.62
C ARG A 41 -3.07 0.29 10.24
N ILE A 42 -3.03 1.62 10.19
CA ILE A 42 -3.05 2.38 8.94
C ILE A 42 -1.64 2.38 8.35
N HIS A 43 -1.51 1.93 7.11
CA HIS A 43 -0.32 2.01 6.28
C HIS A 43 -0.59 2.94 5.09
N PHE A 44 0.36 3.79 4.75
CA PHE A 44 0.27 4.62 3.55
C PHE A 44 0.90 3.84 2.40
N ILE A 45 0.21 3.74 1.27
CA ILE A 45 0.68 2.98 0.10
C ILE A 45 0.73 3.93 -1.07
N ASP A 46 1.88 3.94 -1.75
CA ASP A 46 2.08 4.69 -2.97
C ASP A 46 1.38 3.99 -4.13
N LEU A 47 0.38 4.63 -4.72
CA LEU A 47 -0.40 4.10 -5.85
C LEU A 47 0.43 4.02 -7.14
N ALA A 48 1.47 4.85 -7.27
CA ALA A 48 2.33 4.86 -8.46
C ALA A 48 3.28 3.65 -8.48
N SER A 49 3.92 3.36 -7.34
CA SER A 49 4.91 2.30 -7.20
C SER A 49 4.30 0.98 -6.73
N GLY A 50 3.13 1.03 -6.07
CA GLY A 50 2.53 -0.11 -5.38
C GLY A 50 3.29 -0.51 -4.12
N GLN A 51 4.07 0.40 -3.54
CA GLN A 51 4.88 0.12 -2.36
C GLN A 51 4.30 0.81 -1.13
N PRO A 52 4.25 0.12 0.03
CA PRO A 52 3.92 0.76 1.28
C PRO A 52 5.05 1.75 1.62
N MET A 53 4.68 2.92 2.12
CA MET A 53 5.61 3.88 2.69
C MET A 53 6.14 3.30 4.01
N ASN A 54 7.15 2.43 3.91
CA ASN A 54 7.86 1.93 5.06
C ASN A 54 8.71 3.06 5.62
N ARG A 55 8.29 3.64 6.75
CA ARG A 55 9.16 4.47 7.56
C ARG A 55 10.03 3.55 8.41
N GLU A 56 10.97 2.87 7.75
CA GLU A 56 12.08 2.21 8.42
C GLU A 56 13.06 3.29 8.89
N ARG A 57 12.99 3.67 10.17
CA ARG A 57 14.05 4.42 10.83
C ARG A 57 14.24 3.89 12.24
#